data_AF-A0A968LG56-F1
#
_entry.id   AF-A0A968LG56-F1
#
_cell.length_a   1.000
_cell.length_b   1.000
_cell.length_c   1.000
_cell.angle_alpha   90.00
_cell.angle_beta   90.00
_cell.angle_gamma   90.00
#
_symmetry.space_group_name_H-M   'P 1'
#
loop_
_entity.id
_entity.type
_entity.pdbx_description
1 polymer ?
#
loop_
_entity_poly.entity_id
_entity_poly.type
_entity_poly.pdbx_seq_one_letter_code
_entity_poly.pdbx_strand_id
1 'polypeptide(L)'
;MATVLTPEQEWTLVACGLIAHADDMLEFGEWEEILHLIDASLDDESLQPWLDMLGDRPALERRFAELAPPLPFFAEQLLEQSWKMALADGSGSEVEAAVHDRIAEKIGVDVERAAELRTLWTKLAAERAELVIAFAAALARGEVQKPNFRMGPIQVVVERSVDPRNEAGCRSTPICVS
;
A
#
# COMPACT_ATOMS: atom_id res chain seq x y z
N MET A 1 6.02 0.45 -26.09
CA MET A 1 6.35 1.87 -25.80
C MET A 1 6.90 1.81 -24.40
N ALA A 2 8.19 2.12 -24.21
CA ALA A 2 8.83 2.00 -22.90
C ALA A 2 8.04 2.84 -21.89
N THR A 3 7.40 2.17 -20.94
CA THR A 3 6.62 2.82 -19.89
C THR A 3 7.61 3.41 -18.89
N VAL A 4 7.63 4.73 -18.75
CA VAL A 4 8.47 5.41 -17.75
C VAL A 4 7.71 5.42 -16.43
N LEU A 5 8.37 5.03 -15.34
CA LEU A 5 7.79 5.09 -14.00
C LEU A 5 7.41 6.52 -13.63
N THR A 6 6.29 6.69 -12.93
CA THR A 6 6.00 7.97 -12.29
C THR A 6 6.95 8.21 -11.13
N PRO A 7 7.17 9.47 -10.70
CA PRO A 7 7.99 9.77 -9.53
C PRO A 7 7.55 9.03 -8.27
N GLU A 8 6.26 8.82 -8.09
CA GLU A 8 5.67 8.08 -6.96
C GLU A 8 6.03 6.59 -7.02
N GLN A 9 5.95 5.97 -8.20
CA GLN A 9 6.32 4.57 -8.40
C GLN A 9 7.81 4.38 -8.17
N GLU A 10 8.64 5.28 -8.69
CA GLU A 10 10.08 5.26 -8.49
C GLU A 10 10.45 5.40 -7.00
N TRP A 11 9.82 6.33 -6.29
CA TRP A 11 10.00 6.47 -4.84
C TRP A 11 9.62 5.20 -4.10
N THR A 12 8.50 4.58 -4.46
CA THR A 12 8.03 3.33 -3.83
C THR A 12 9.03 2.20 -4.06
N LEU A 13 9.50 2.04 -5.29
CA LEU A 13 10.52 1.04 -5.65
C LEU A 13 11.81 1.21 -4.86
N VAL A 14 12.33 2.43 -4.81
CA VAL A 14 13.59 2.71 -4.11
C VAL A 14 13.42 2.54 -2.59
N ALA A 15 12.31 3.02 -2.03
CA ALA A 15 12.03 2.88 -0.60
C ALA A 15 11.85 1.41 -0.18
N CYS A 16 11.04 0.64 -0.89
CA CYS A 16 10.87 -0.79 -0.63
C CYS A 16 12.17 -1.56 -0.85
N GLY A 17 12.94 -1.23 -1.90
CA GLY A 17 14.23 -1.87 -2.16
C GLY A 17 15.25 -1.60 -1.05
N LEU A 18 15.33 -0.38 -0.52
CA LEU A 18 16.21 -0.08 0.61
C LEU A 18 15.85 -0.87 1.87
N ILE A 19 14.54 -1.05 2.13
CA ILE A 19 14.06 -1.86 3.25
C ILE A 19 14.41 -3.33 3.06
N ALA A 20 14.18 -3.89 1.86
CA ALA A 20 14.56 -5.27 1.56
C ALA A 20 16.07 -5.52 1.65
N HIS A 21 16.91 -4.49 1.46
CA HIS A 21 18.36 -4.56 1.65
C HIS A 21 18.84 -4.27 3.09
N ALA A 22 17.94 -4.07 4.05
CA ALA A 22 18.31 -3.56 5.36
C ALA A 22 19.24 -4.52 6.11
N ASP A 23 18.96 -5.82 6.09
CA ASP A 23 19.68 -6.86 6.84
C ASP A 23 20.63 -7.71 5.98
N ASP A 24 20.86 -7.32 4.73
CA ASP A 24 21.68 -8.02 3.72
C ASP A 24 21.20 -9.45 3.38
N MET A 25 19.96 -9.82 3.74
CA MET A 25 19.34 -11.11 3.45
C MET A 25 18.20 -10.92 2.44
N LEU A 26 18.54 -10.97 1.16
CA LEU A 26 17.55 -10.90 0.09
C LEU A 26 17.17 -12.28 -0.43
N GLU A 27 15.88 -12.60 -0.33
CA GLU A 27 15.34 -13.84 -0.85
C GLU A 27 14.90 -13.69 -2.31
N PHE A 28 15.13 -14.75 -3.09
CA PHE A 28 14.72 -14.80 -4.49
C PHE A 28 13.19 -14.85 -4.56
N GLY A 29 12.55 -13.72 -4.88
CA GLY A 29 11.10 -13.60 -5.04
C GLY A 29 10.51 -12.30 -4.49
N GLU A 30 11.19 -11.67 -3.53
CA GLU A 30 10.74 -10.41 -2.88
C GLU A 30 10.62 -9.25 -3.90
N TRP A 31 11.41 -9.32 -4.98
CA TRP A 31 11.35 -8.36 -6.09
C TRP A 31 10.07 -8.43 -6.90
N GLU A 32 9.52 -9.62 -7.11
CA GLU A 32 8.26 -9.79 -7.84
C GLU A 32 7.08 -9.24 -7.03
N GLU A 33 7.17 -9.26 -5.70
CA GLU A 33 6.20 -8.65 -4.80
C GLU A 33 6.26 -7.13 -4.83
N ILE A 34 7.47 -6.54 -4.83
CA ILE A 34 7.65 -5.08 -5.00
C ILE A 34 7.05 -4.62 -6.33
N LEU A 35 7.25 -5.39 -7.41
CA LEU A 35 6.72 -5.06 -8.73
C LEU A 35 5.19 -5.19 -8.82
N HIS A 36 4.61 -6.16 -8.14
CA HIS A 36 3.14 -6.23 -7.99
C HIS A 36 2.59 -5.06 -7.17
N LEU A 37 3.33 -4.59 -6.15
CA LEU A 37 2.90 -3.50 -5.27
C LEU A 37 2.73 -2.17 -6.01
N ILE A 38 3.58 -1.90 -6.99
CA ILE A 38 3.60 -0.64 -7.75
C ILE A 38 2.66 -0.63 -8.96
N ASP A 39 1.94 -1.73 -9.22
CA ASP A 39 1.05 -1.97 -10.38
C ASP A 39 1.66 -1.43 -11.69
N ALA A 40 2.98 -1.57 -11.83
CA ALA A 40 3.70 -0.98 -12.94
C ALA A 40 3.57 -1.93 -14.13
N SER A 41 2.70 -1.57 -15.08
CA SER A 41 2.65 -2.20 -16.40
C SER A 41 3.86 -1.78 -17.24
N LEU A 42 5.04 -2.23 -16.80
CA LEU A 42 6.27 -2.15 -17.57
C LEU A 42 6.34 -3.35 -18.53
N ASP A 43 6.85 -3.13 -19.73
CA ASP A 43 7.32 -4.25 -20.56
C ASP A 43 8.65 -4.79 -20.01
N ASP A 44 8.97 -6.05 -20.31
CA ASP A 44 10.17 -6.74 -19.80
C ASP A 44 11.46 -5.94 -20.05
N GLU A 45 11.53 -5.23 -21.18
CA GLU A 45 12.68 -4.40 -21.56
C GLU A 45 12.84 -3.16 -20.67
N SER A 46 11.72 -2.53 -20.26
CA SER A 46 11.74 -1.42 -19.30
C SER A 46 11.93 -1.87 -17.86
N LEU A 47 11.63 -3.15 -17.56
CA LEU A 47 11.70 -3.73 -16.23
C LEU A 47 13.13 -4.12 -15.82
N GLN A 48 13.91 -4.66 -16.75
CA GLN A 48 15.25 -5.20 -16.47
C GLN A 48 16.20 -4.21 -15.77
N PRO A 49 16.29 -2.93 -16.14
CA PRO A 49 17.15 -1.97 -15.44
C PRO A 49 16.78 -1.76 -13.97
N TRP A 50 15.48 -1.86 -13.64
CA TRP A 50 15.01 -1.75 -12.25
C TRP A 50 15.35 -3.00 -11.45
N LEU A 51 15.22 -4.18 -12.04
CA LEU A 51 15.65 -5.43 -11.41
C LEU A 51 17.16 -5.43 -11.15
N ASP A 52 17.96 -4.98 -12.13
CA ASP A 52 19.42 -4.86 -11.98
C ASP A 52 19.80 -3.88 -10.86
N MET A 53 19.12 -2.73 -10.78
CA MET A 53 19.33 -1.75 -9.71
C MET A 53 18.90 -2.29 -8.35
N LEU A 54 17.74 -2.96 -8.28
CA LEU A 54 17.24 -3.55 -7.04
C LEU A 54 18.18 -4.65 -6.54
N GLY A 55 18.89 -5.36 -7.41
CA GLY A 55 19.96 -6.29 -7.02
C GLY A 55 21.27 -5.63 -6.55
N ASP A 56 21.44 -4.32 -6.73
CA ASP A 56 22.66 -3.56 -6.40
C ASP A 56 22.36 -2.48 -5.34
N ARG A 57 22.61 -2.82 -4.06
CA ARG A 57 22.43 -1.90 -2.92
C ARG A 57 23.16 -0.55 -3.12
N PRO A 58 24.44 -0.51 -3.51
CA PRO A 58 25.10 0.74 -3.90
C PRO A 58 24.37 1.56 -4.97
N ALA A 59 23.75 0.93 -5.97
CA ALA A 59 22.96 1.64 -6.97
C ALA A 59 21.67 2.23 -6.38
N LEU A 60 20.96 1.46 -5.55
CA LEU A 60 19.78 1.94 -4.81
C LEU A 60 20.09 3.15 -3.93
N GLU A 61 21.17 3.10 -3.15
CA GLU A 61 21.58 4.22 -2.28
C GLU A 61 21.94 5.48 -3.09
N ARG A 62 22.60 5.33 -4.24
CA ARG A 62 22.83 6.45 -5.16
C ARG A 62 21.52 7.02 -5.66
N ARG A 63 20.58 6.18 -6.10
CA ARG A 63 19.30 6.64 -6.62
C ARG A 63 18.49 7.35 -5.53
N PHE A 64 18.44 6.79 -4.33
CA PHE A 64 17.80 7.41 -3.17
C PHE A 64 18.39 8.79 -2.86
N ALA A 65 19.71 8.95 -2.91
CA ALA A 65 20.34 10.25 -2.67
C ALA A 65 19.89 11.30 -3.71
N GLU A 66 19.76 10.91 -4.98
CA GLU A 66 19.40 11.78 -6.10
C GLU A 66 17.92 12.15 -6.17
N LEU A 67 17.03 11.34 -5.58
CA LEU A 67 15.60 11.60 -5.64
C LEU A 67 15.23 12.92 -4.95
N ALA A 68 14.49 13.75 -5.67
CA ALA A 68 13.82 14.92 -5.11
C ALA A 68 12.69 14.46 -4.18
N PRO A 69 12.44 15.15 -3.05
CA PRO A 69 11.35 14.80 -2.15
C PRO A 69 10.01 14.66 -2.90
N PRO A 70 9.19 13.65 -2.56
CA PRO A 70 7.90 13.47 -3.19
C PRO A 70 6.92 14.57 -2.77
N LEU A 71 5.75 14.59 -3.39
CA LEU A 71 4.67 15.47 -2.96
C LEU A 71 4.24 15.11 -1.51
N PRO A 72 4.02 16.09 -0.61
CA PRO A 72 3.77 15.80 0.81
C PRO A 72 2.58 14.87 1.09
N PHE A 73 1.53 14.90 0.26
CA PHE A 73 0.38 14.01 0.44
C PHE A 73 0.69 12.53 0.14
N PHE A 74 1.79 12.25 -0.57
CA PHE A 74 2.24 10.89 -0.87
C PHE A 74 3.15 10.32 0.23
N ALA A 75 3.69 11.17 1.12
CA ALA A 75 4.70 10.76 2.09
C ALA A 75 4.23 9.64 3.03
N GLU A 76 3.02 9.75 3.61
CA GLU A 76 2.51 8.70 4.50
C GLU A 76 2.24 7.39 3.76
N GLN A 77 1.68 7.46 2.54
CA GLN A 77 1.46 6.28 1.71
C GLN A 77 2.79 5.61 1.36
N LEU A 78 3.81 6.38 0.97
CA LEU A 78 5.15 5.86 0.68
C LEU A 78 5.74 5.11 1.87
N LEU A 79 5.66 5.71 3.08
CA LEU A 79 6.13 5.08 4.31
C LEU A 79 5.35 3.79 4.60
N GLU A 80 4.02 3.81 4.45
CA GLU A 80 3.19 2.61 4.65
C GLU A 80 3.60 1.48 3.70
N GLN A 81 3.81 1.78 2.41
CA GLN A 81 4.19 0.77 1.42
C GLN A 81 5.59 0.22 1.70
N SER A 82 6.55 1.08 2.05
CA SER A 82 7.90 0.63 2.42
C SER A 82 7.90 -0.21 3.69
N TRP A 83 7.06 0.11 4.69
CA TRP A 83 6.96 -0.67 5.92
C TRP A 83 6.24 -2.00 5.70
N LYS A 84 5.31 -2.09 4.75
CA LYS A 84 4.73 -3.40 4.36
C LYS A 84 5.79 -4.36 3.85
N MET A 85 6.83 -3.86 3.17
CA MET A 85 7.96 -4.68 2.76
C MET A 85 8.70 -5.27 3.96
N ALA A 86 8.95 -4.46 4.99
CA ALA A 86 9.55 -4.92 6.26
C ALA A 86 8.66 -5.91 7.04
N LEU A 87 7.40 -6.11 6.64
CA LEU A 87 6.48 -7.04 7.27
C LEU A 87 6.22 -8.27 6.40
N ALA A 88 6.90 -8.40 5.26
CA ALA A 88 6.69 -9.51 4.32
C ALA A 88 7.01 -10.87 4.98
N ASP A 89 8.04 -10.93 5.83
CA ASP A 89 8.43 -12.10 6.62
C ASP A 89 7.62 -12.26 7.93
N GLY A 90 6.76 -11.28 8.24
CA GLY A 90 5.89 -11.23 9.40
C GLY A 90 6.34 -10.29 10.53
N SER A 91 7.54 -9.72 10.50
CA SER A 91 7.96 -8.77 11.54
C SER A 91 9.07 -7.82 11.11
N GLY A 92 8.87 -6.52 11.36
CA GLY A 92 9.93 -5.53 11.15
C GLY A 92 10.99 -5.54 12.26
N SER A 93 12.24 -5.49 11.85
CA SER A 93 13.45 -5.43 12.68
C SER A 93 13.88 -4.00 13.01
N GLU A 94 14.82 -3.85 13.95
CA GLU A 94 15.43 -2.54 14.26
C GLU A 94 16.23 -1.97 13.08
N VAL A 95 16.81 -2.85 12.24
CA VAL A 95 17.62 -2.44 11.09
C VAL A 95 16.73 -1.84 9.99
N GLU A 96 15.60 -2.47 9.71
CA GLU A 96 14.59 -1.94 8.78
C GLU A 96 13.94 -0.67 9.32
N ALA A 97 13.70 -0.59 10.63
CA ALA A 97 13.19 0.62 11.27
C ALA A 97 14.15 1.80 11.08
N ALA A 98 15.47 1.59 11.20
CA ALA A 98 16.46 2.63 10.96
C ALA A 98 16.51 3.08 9.49
N VAL A 99 16.35 2.15 8.54
CA VAL A 99 16.21 2.50 7.12
C VAL A 99 14.93 3.30 6.88
N HIS A 100 13.80 2.88 7.47
CA HIS A 100 12.54 3.59 7.38
C HIS A 100 12.62 5.01 7.95
N ASP A 101 13.36 5.21 9.06
CA ASP A 101 13.59 6.54 9.63
C ASP A 101 14.40 7.43 8.68
N ARG A 102 15.44 6.91 8.02
CA ARG A 102 16.18 7.65 6.98
C ARG A 102 15.29 8.09 5.82
N ILE A 103 14.34 7.24 5.42
CA ILE A 103 13.37 7.57 4.37
C ILE A 103 12.45 8.70 4.85
N ALA A 104 11.90 8.58 6.06
CA ALA A 104 11.03 9.59 6.67
C ALA A 104 11.71 10.96 6.77
N GLU A 105 12.95 11.02 7.26
CA GLU A 105 13.72 12.25 7.35
C GLU A 105 13.89 12.92 5.98
N LYS A 106 14.25 12.15 4.95
CA LYS A 106 14.48 12.70 3.60
C LYS A 106 13.21 13.29 2.99
N ILE A 107 12.04 12.73 3.29
CA ILE A 107 10.75 13.22 2.78
C ILE A 107 10.07 14.23 3.71
N GLY A 108 10.73 14.61 4.81
CA GLY A 108 10.26 15.64 5.74
C GLY A 108 9.22 15.16 6.76
N VAL A 109 9.17 13.86 7.04
CA VAL A 109 8.34 13.26 8.10
C VAL A 109 9.21 13.06 9.35
N ASP A 110 8.66 13.42 10.50
CA ASP A 110 9.32 13.26 11.79
C ASP A 110 9.52 11.77 12.15
N VAL A 111 10.67 11.41 12.74
CA VAL A 111 11.01 10.03 13.07
C VAL A 111 10.14 9.45 14.20
N GLU A 112 9.71 10.27 15.16
CA GLU A 112 8.76 9.83 16.20
C GLU A 112 7.41 9.51 15.55
N ARG A 113 6.97 10.37 14.62
CA ARG A 113 5.75 10.10 13.83
C ARG A 113 5.88 8.84 12.99
N ALA A 114 7.03 8.60 12.36
CA ALA A 114 7.29 7.38 11.61
C ALA A 114 7.21 6.13 12.52
N ALA A 115 7.77 6.19 13.73
CA ALA A 115 7.71 5.10 14.71
C ALA A 115 6.27 4.81 15.19
N GLU A 116 5.45 5.84 15.42
CA GLU A 116 4.03 5.69 15.73
C GLU A 116 3.28 4.95 14.61
N LEU A 117 3.52 5.36 13.36
CA LEU A 117 2.91 4.76 12.18
C LEU A 117 3.33 3.29 12.01
N ARG A 118 4.62 2.97 12.18
CA ARG A 118 5.11 1.58 12.17
C ARG A 118 4.39 0.72 13.20
N THR A 119 4.21 1.24 14.42
CA THR A 119 3.48 0.54 15.49
C THR A 119 2.03 0.24 15.08
N LEU A 120 1.35 1.25 14.53
CA LEU A 120 -0.02 1.11 14.03
C LEU A 120 -0.13 0.09 12.90
N TRP A 121 0.72 0.18 11.88
CA TRP A 121 0.65 -0.69 10.71
C TRP A 121 1.04 -2.13 11.03
N THR A 122 2.02 -2.34 11.93
CA THR A 122 2.38 -3.67 12.42
C THR A 122 1.20 -4.33 13.13
N LYS A 123 0.49 -3.58 13.97
CA LYS A 123 -0.73 -4.05 14.63
C LYS A 123 -1.83 -4.41 13.61
N LEU A 124 -2.07 -3.53 12.63
CA LEU A 124 -3.08 -3.77 11.58
C LEU A 124 -2.72 -4.98 10.71
N ALA A 125 -1.43 -5.21 10.43
CA ALA A 125 -0.96 -6.37 9.69
C ALA A 125 -1.21 -7.66 10.48
N ALA A 126 -0.91 -7.68 11.78
CA ALA A 126 -1.20 -8.82 12.65
C ALA A 126 -2.72 -9.13 12.70
N GLU A 127 -3.56 -8.12 12.89
CA GLU A 127 -5.03 -8.28 12.89
C GLU A 127 -5.55 -8.84 11.55
N ARG A 128 -4.98 -8.39 10.41
CA ARG A 128 -5.32 -8.93 9.10
C ARG A 128 -4.86 -10.38 8.92
N ALA A 129 -3.67 -10.73 9.40
CA ALA A 129 -3.15 -12.09 9.34
C ALA A 129 -4.05 -13.06 10.12
N GLU A 130 -4.52 -12.67 11.31
CA GLU A 130 -5.47 -13.46 12.10
C GLU A 130 -6.78 -13.73 11.34
N LEU A 131 -7.33 -12.72 10.66
CA LEU A 131 -8.54 -12.87 9.84
C LEU A 131 -8.33 -13.81 8.65
N VAL A 132 -7.20 -13.69 7.96
CA VAL A 132 -6.85 -14.57 6.84
C VAL A 132 -6.71 -16.02 7.30
N ILE A 133 -6.02 -16.25 8.43
CA ILE A 133 -5.86 -17.58 9.02
C ILE A 133 -7.22 -18.15 9.44
N ALA A 134 -8.06 -17.35 10.12
CA ALA A 134 -9.39 -17.78 10.53
C ALA A 134 -10.27 -18.17 9.33
N PHE A 135 -10.20 -17.38 8.25
CA PHE A 135 -10.94 -17.63 7.01
C PHE A 135 -10.42 -18.88 6.28
N ALA A 136 -9.10 -19.03 6.13
CA ALA A 136 -8.48 -20.22 5.54
C ALA A 136 -8.84 -21.49 6.34
N ALA A 137 -8.85 -21.40 7.67
CA ALA A 137 -9.24 -22.50 8.53
C ALA A 137 -10.73 -22.85 8.38
N ALA A 138 -11.62 -21.86 8.25
CA ALA A 138 -13.03 -22.09 7.97
C ALA A 138 -13.25 -22.74 6.59
N LEU A 139 -12.50 -22.34 5.56
CA LEU A 139 -12.51 -22.98 4.24
C LEU A 139 -12.07 -24.44 4.34
N ALA A 140 -10.97 -24.71 5.06
CA ALA A 140 -10.43 -26.06 5.23
C ALA A 140 -11.40 -26.99 5.98
N ARG A 141 -12.18 -26.46 6.94
CA ARG A 141 -13.23 -27.20 7.66
C ARG A 141 -14.54 -27.35 6.87
N GLY A 142 -14.66 -26.72 5.69
CA GLY A 142 -15.89 -26.71 4.91
C GLY A 142 -17.02 -25.89 5.54
N GLU A 143 -16.71 -25.03 6.51
CA GLU A 143 -17.65 -24.18 7.24
C GLU A 143 -18.06 -22.94 6.43
N VAL A 144 -17.31 -22.61 5.39
CA VAL A 144 -17.66 -21.55 4.44
C VAL A 144 -18.68 -22.10 3.45
N GLN A 145 -19.96 -21.83 3.70
CA GLN A 145 -21.02 -22.08 2.75
C GLN A 145 -20.79 -21.22 1.51
N LYS A 146 -20.74 -21.81 0.30
CA LYS A 146 -20.82 -21.03 -0.95
C LYS A 146 -21.98 -20.04 -0.82
N PRO A 147 -21.76 -18.72 -0.93
CA PRO A 147 -22.88 -17.80 -0.96
C PRO A 147 -23.76 -18.22 -2.14
N ASN A 148 -25.01 -18.58 -1.84
CA ASN A 148 -26.01 -18.84 -2.85
C ASN A 148 -26.39 -17.48 -3.44
N PHE A 149 -25.51 -16.93 -4.28
CA PHE A 149 -25.74 -15.67 -4.98
C PHE A 149 -26.78 -15.95 -6.07
N ARG A 150 -28.05 -16.02 -5.67
CA ARG A 150 -29.14 -15.68 -6.58
C ARG A 150 -29.02 -14.18 -6.80
N MET A 151 -28.44 -13.80 -7.94
CA MET A 151 -28.53 -12.45 -8.51
C MET A 151 -30.01 -12.13 -8.78
N GLY A 152 -30.77 -11.81 -7.74
CA GLY A 152 -31.98 -11.03 -7.83
C GLY A 152 -31.59 -9.55 -7.88
N PRO A 153 -32.39 -8.68 -8.53
CA PRO A 153 -32.06 -7.26 -8.63
C PRO A 153 -31.95 -6.67 -7.23
N ILE A 154 -30.80 -6.06 -6.94
CA ILE A 154 -30.55 -5.31 -5.71
C ILE A 154 -31.50 -4.12 -5.72
N GLN A 155 -32.60 -4.20 -4.98
CA GLN A 155 -33.37 -3.01 -4.61
C GLN A 155 -32.68 -2.36 -3.42
N VAL A 156 -31.89 -1.32 -3.70
CA VAL A 156 -31.42 -0.40 -2.67
C VAL A 156 -32.61 0.42 -2.21
N VAL A 157 -33.19 0.06 -1.07
CA VAL A 157 -34.16 0.92 -0.37
C VAL A 157 -33.34 2.00 0.33
N VAL A 158 -33.28 3.18 -0.28
CA VAL A 158 -32.78 4.39 0.39
C VAL A 158 -33.89 4.88 1.31
N GLU A 159 -33.89 4.45 2.57
CA GLU A 159 -34.66 5.12 3.61
C GLU A 159 -34.07 6.52 3.84
N ARG A 160 -34.70 7.52 3.24
CA ARG A 160 -34.45 8.91 3.61
C ARG A 160 -35.02 9.12 5.02
N SER A 161 -34.13 9.20 6.01
CA SER A 161 -34.45 9.80 7.30
C SER A 161 -34.90 11.24 7.07
N VAL A 162 -36.21 11.48 7.09
CA VAL A 162 -36.79 12.83 7.11
C VAL A 162 -36.60 13.37 8.52
N ASP A 163 -35.69 14.34 8.67
CA ASP A 163 -35.58 15.15 9.88
C ASP A 163 -36.86 16.00 10.01
N PRO A 164 -37.66 15.85 11.09
CA PRO A 164 -38.92 16.57 11.27
C PRO A 164 -38.75 18.07 11.57
N ARG A 165 -37.53 18.64 11.51
CA ARG A 165 -37.29 20.05 11.89
C ARG A 165 -37.17 21.04 10.72
N ASN A 166 -37.38 20.65 9.47
CA ASN A 166 -37.17 21.55 8.33
C ASN A 166 -38.41 21.83 7.47
N GLU A 167 -39.59 21.89 8.09
CA GLU A 167 -40.78 22.51 7.47
C GLU A 167 -40.69 24.05 7.55
N ALA A 168 -39.82 24.65 6.74
CA ALA A 168 -39.96 26.06 6.37
C ALA A 168 -39.20 26.37 5.06
N GLY A 169 -39.85 26.09 3.93
CA GLY A 169 -39.65 26.86 2.69
C GLY A 169 -38.48 26.45 1.79
N CYS A 170 -38.76 25.65 0.77
CA CYS A 170 -38.48 26.03 -0.62
C CYS A 170 -39.08 24.99 -1.59
N ARG A 171 -39.93 25.45 -2.50
CA ARG A 171 -40.41 24.64 -3.64
C ARG A 171 -39.27 24.49 -4.64
N SER A 172 -38.96 23.28 -5.07
CA SER A 172 -38.11 23.05 -6.27
C SER A 172 -38.54 21.77 -6.97
N THR A 173 -38.98 21.92 -8.22
CA THR A 173 -39.42 20.92 -9.19
C THR A 173 -38.33 19.92 -9.59
N PRO A 174 -38.70 18.71 -10.05
CA PRO A 174 -37.73 17.72 -10.53
C PRO A 174 -37.19 18.09 -11.93
N ILE A 175 -35.87 17.94 -12.11
CA ILE A 175 -35.18 18.05 -13.40
C ILE A 175 -35.14 16.64 -14.01
N CYS A 176 -35.73 16.46 -15.20
CA CYS A 176 -35.46 15.35 -16.08
C CYS A 176 -34.25 15.71 -16.96
N VAL A 177 -33.26 14.83 -17.06
CA VAL A 177 -32.18 14.93 -18.05
C VAL A 177 -32.36 13.79 -19.04
N SER A 178 -32.50 14.15 -20.32
CA SER A 178 -32.63 13.25 -21.47
C SER A 178 -31.34 12.50 -21.79
#